data_AF-A0A9D6TMP4-F1
#
_entry.id   AF-A0A9D6TMP4-F1
#
_cell.length_a   1.000
_cell.length_b   1.000
_cell.length_c   1.000
_cell.angle_alpha   90.00
_cell.angle_beta   90.00
_cell.angle_gamma   90.00
#
_symmetry.space_group_name_H-M   'P 1'
#
loop_
_entity.id
_entity.type
_entity.pdbx_description
1 polymer ?
#
loop_
_entity_poly.entity_id
_entity_poly.type
_entity_poly.pdbx_seq_one_letter_code
_entity_poly.pdbx_strand_id
1 'polypeptide(L)'
;MSLAKQLRYYPDVPNLSIERCGDGMELRLKGDAINRKGWLRAIFWMHDASRTIYIVDLFWKNTNKVSVADRHRINHRIRQLKALLSAGGQPWKSGE
;
A
#
# COMPACT_ATOMS: atom_id res chain seq x y z
N MET A 1 -17.81 -7.44 5.38
CA MET A 1 -17.90 -6.40 4.33
C MET A 1 -16.50 -6.18 3.76
N SER A 2 -16.30 -6.17 2.44
CA SER A 2 -14.94 -5.98 1.89
C SER A 2 -14.53 -4.52 1.89
N LEU A 3 -13.29 -4.24 2.27
CA LEU A 3 -12.70 -2.91 2.27
C LEU A 3 -12.78 -2.22 0.90
N ALA A 4 -12.60 -2.97 -0.19
CA ALA A 4 -12.77 -2.44 -1.54
C ALA A 4 -14.17 -1.81 -1.74
N LYS A 5 -15.19 -2.37 -1.08
CA LYS A 5 -16.55 -1.80 -1.05
C LYS A 5 -16.64 -0.55 -0.16
N GLN A 6 -15.87 -0.46 0.93
CA GLN A 6 -15.87 0.70 1.81
C GLN A 6 -15.10 1.89 1.22
N LEU A 7 -13.95 1.64 0.59
CA LEU A 7 -13.17 2.66 -0.10
C LEU A 7 -13.83 3.15 -1.39
N ARG A 8 -14.80 2.41 -1.94
CA ARG A 8 -15.71 2.91 -2.99
C ARG A 8 -16.51 4.15 -2.55
N TYR A 9 -16.71 4.32 -1.25
CA TYR A 9 -17.40 5.49 -0.67
C TYR A 9 -16.44 6.59 -0.20
N TYR A 10 -15.13 6.45 -0.46
CA TYR A 10 -14.19 7.57 -0.31
C TYR A 10 -14.58 8.68 -1.33
N PRO A 11 -14.35 9.98 -1.04
CA PRO A 11 -14.64 11.04 -1.99
C PRO A 11 -14.17 10.67 -3.39
N ASP A 12 -15.00 10.91 -4.40
CA ASP A 12 -14.68 10.57 -5.78
C ASP A 12 -13.41 11.34 -6.19
N VAL A 13 -12.27 10.64 -6.17
CA VAL A 13 -11.00 11.13 -6.65
C VAL A 13 -10.83 10.54 -8.04
N PRO A 14 -10.98 11.35 -9.10
CA PRO A 14 -10.80 10.88 -10.46
C PRO A 14 -9.45 10.19 -10.60
N ASN A 15 -9.44 8.99 -11.19
CA ASN A 15 -8.25 8.16 -11.41
C ASN A 15 -7.65 7.46 -10.17
N LEU A 16 -8.34 7.49 -9.03
CA LEU A 16 -7.98 6.65 -7.89
C LEU A 16 -8.44 5.22 -8.13
N SER A 17 -7.50 4.28 -8.09
CA SER A 17 -7.79 2.84 -8.25
C SER A 17 -7.26 2.08 -7.05
N ILE A 18 -8.09 1.19 -6.50
CA ILE A 18 -7.72 0.35 -5.35
C ILE A 18 -7.91 -1.13 -5.71
N GLU A 19 -6.83 -1.89 -5.68
CA GLU A 19 -6.80 -3.29 -6.10
C GLU A 19 -5.98 -4.14 -5.11
N ARG A 20 -6.14 -5.45 -5.16
CA ARG A 20 -5.26 -6.36 -4.40
C ARG A 20 -3.86 -6.37 -5.01
N CYS A 21 -2.84 -6.34 -4.16
CA CYS A 21 -1.44 -6.42 -4.58
C CYS A 21 -0.67 -7.36 -3.63
N GLY A 22 -0.57 -8.63 -4.02
CA GLY A 22 0.03 -9.66 -3.17
C GLY A 22 -0.77 -9.84 -1.87
N ASP A 23 -0.06 -9.76 -0.73
CA ASP A 23 -0.65 -9.89 0.61
C ASP A 23 -1.30 -8.59 1.12
N GLY A 24 -1.25 -7.52 0.33
CA GLY A 24 -1.77 -6.19 0.67
C GLY A 24 -2.71 -5.62 -0.38
N MET A 25 -2.93 -4.33 -0.27
CA MET A 25 -3.75 -3.52 -1.17
C MET A 25 -2.85 -2.47 -1.85
N GLU A 26 -3.13 -2.19 -3.11
CA GLU A 26 -2.55 -1.08 -3.84
C GLU A 26 -3.58 0.03 -3.96
N LEU A 27 -3.18 1.25 -3.61
CA LEU A 27 -3.80 2.48 -4.06
C LEU A 27 -2.89 3.11 -5.10
N ARG A 28 -3.42 3.41 -6.28
CA ARG A 28 -2.66 4.08 -7.35
C ARG A 28 -3.37 5.33 -7.84
N LEU A 29 -2.57 6.34 -8.13
CA LEU A 29 -2.98 7.61 -8.72
C LEU A 29 -2.08 7.92 -9.91
N LYS A 30 -2.67 8.23 -11.06
CA LYS A 30 -1.92 8.80 -12.18
C LYS A 30 -1.68 10.28 -11.90
N GLY A 31 -0.43 10.72 -11.98
CA GLY A 31 -0.09 12.11 -11.71
C GLY A 31 1.13 12.57 -12.49
N ASP A 32 1.19 13.89 -12.69
CA ASP A 32 2.34 14.60 -13.21
C ASP A 32 2.87 15.49 -12.09
N ALA A 33 3.91 15.03 -11.39
CA ALA A 33 4.63 15.81 -10.38
C ALA A 33 5.94 16.33 -10.98
N ILE A 34 6.55 17.34 -10.35
CA ILE A 34 7.83 17.91 -10.79
C ILE A 34 8.86 16.76 -10.87
N ASN A 35 9.40 16.53 -12.08
CA ASN A 35 10.32 15.45 -12.44
C ASN A 35 9.80 14.01 -12.31
N ARG A 36 8.50 13.78 -12.11
CA ARG A 36 7.91 12.43 -12.03
C ARG A 36 6.62 12.33 -12.83
N LYS A 37 6.61 11.50 -13.86
CA LYS A 37 5.43 11.17 -14.69
C LYS A 37 5.01 9.72 -14.47
N GLY A 38 3.72 9.44 -14.54
CA GLY A 38 3.20 8.08 -14.44
C GLY A 38 2.32 7.85 -13.22
N TRP A 39 2.61 6.82 -12.45
CA TRP A 39 1.75 6.29 -11.39
C TRP A 39 2.44 6.36 -10.04
N LEU A 40 1.88 7.14 -9.12
CA LEU A 40 2.17 7.03 -7.70
C LEU A 40 1.41 5.83 -7.14
N ARG A 41 2.11 4.94 -6.44
CA ARG A 41 1.54 3.73 -5.84
C ARG A 41 1.84 3.71 -4.35
N ALA A 42 0.79 3.64 -3.55
CA ALA A 42 0.85 3.40 -2.13
C ALA A 42 0.37 1.96 -1.87
N ILE A 43 1.27 1.14 -1.35
CA ILE A 43 0.94 -0.21 -0.92
C ILE A 43 0.67 -0.18 0.56
N PHE A 44 -0.48 -0.71 0.96
CA PHE A 44 -0.88 -0.72 2.34
C PHE A 44 -1.42 -2.08 2.76
N TRP A 45 -1.32 -2.35 4.05
CA TRP A 45 -1.92 -3.52 4.69
C TRP A 45 -2.77 -3.06 5.86
N MET A 46 -3.92 -3.70 6.04
CA MET A 46 -4.83 -3.42 7.14
C MET A 46 -4.64 -4.42 8.25
N HIS A 47 -4.42 -3.90 9.45
CA HIS A 47 -4.46 -4.69 10.67
C HIS A 47 -5.87 -4.60 11.26
N ASP A 48 -6.66 -5.64 11.04
CA ASP A 48 -8.08 -5.65 11.43
C ASP A 48 -8.29 -5.48 12.94
N ALA A 49 -7.42 -6.08 13.77
CA ALA A 49 -7.54 -6.04 15.22
C ALA A 49 -7.41 -4.61 15.78
N SER A 50 -6.44 -3.83 15.29
CA SER A 50 -6.23 -2.44 15.71
C SER A 50 -6.93 -1.41 14.82
N ARG A 51 -7.65 -1.86 13.78
CA ARG A 51 -8.25 -1.02 12.73
C ARG A 51 -7.24 -0.01 12.14
N THR A 52 -5.99 -0.44 11.99
CA THR A 52 -4.88 0.43 11.55
C THR A 52 -4.50 0.12 10.11
N ILE A 53 -4.33 1.15 9.29
CA ILE A 53 -3.75 1.04 7.95
C ILE A 53 -2.25 1.32 8.05
N TYR A 54 -1.44 0.36 7.65
CA TYR A 54 0.01 0.53 7.54
C TYR A 54 0.37 0.77 6.08
N ILE A 55 1.01 1.90 5.78
CA ILE A 55 1.64 2.14 4.47
C ILE A 55 2.97 1.38 4.47
N VAL A 56 3.08 0.38 3.61
CA VAL A 56 4.21 -0.56 3.55
C VAL A 56 5.22 -0.18 2.48
N ASP A 57 4.75 0.45 1.41
CA ASP A 57 5.61 0.94 0.34
C ASP A 57 4.96 2.14 -0.36
N LEU A 58 5.79 3.09 -0.79
CA LEU A 58 5.36 4.26 -1.54
C LEU A 58 6.38 4.51 -2.65
N PHE A 59 5.97 4.33 -3.91
CA PHE A 59 6.90 4.44 -5.03
C PHE A 59 6.23 4.96 -6.29
N TRP A 60 7.05 5.49 -7.19
CA TRP A 60 6.63 5.97 -8.49
C TRP A 60 6.96 4.96 -9.58
N LYS A 61 6.08 4.82 -10.57
CA LYS A 61 6.34 4.05 -11.78
C LYS A 61 5.86 4.74 -13.04
N ASN A 62 6.71 4.73 -14.05
CA ASN A 62 6.34 5.24 -15.38
C ASN A 62 5.30 4.32 -16.06
N THR A 63 5.27 3.03 -15.71
CA THR A 63 4.32 2.05 -16.27
C THR A 63 3.17 1.76 -15.30
N ASN A 64 2.00 1.37 -15.84
CA ASN A 64 0.87 0.97 -15.02
C ASN A 64 1.00 -0.48 -14.46
N LYS A 65 2.18 -1.08 -14.47
CA LYS A 65 2.38 -2.49 -14.10
C LYS A 65 3.23 -2.63 -12.83
N VAL A 66 2.69 -3.37 -11.86
CA VAL A 66 3.46 -3.91 -10.74
C VAL A 66 4.28 -5.09 -11.26
N SER A 67 5.60 -5.04 -11.11
CA SER A 67 6.47 -6.13 -11.55
C SER A 67 6.44 -7.28 -10.54
N VAL A 68 6.92 -8.45 -10.95
CA VAL A 68 7.09 -9.59 -10.04
C VAL A 68 8.05 -9.24 -8.90
N ALA A 69 9.12 -8.50 -9.18
CA ALA A 69 10.08 -8.04 -8.16
C ALA A 69 9.43 -7.08 -7.14
N ASP A 70 8.58 -6.14 -7.59
CA ASP A 70 7.84 -5.26 -6.68
C ASP A 70 6.92 -6.08 -5.78
N ARG A 71 6.21 -7.06 -6.34
CA ARG A 71 5.31 -7.93 -5.57
C ARG A 71 6.07 -8.74 -4.51
N HIS A 72 7.25 -9.27 -4.84
CA HIS A 72 8.08 -9.96 -3.86
C HIS A 72 8.56 -9.04 -2.75
N ARG A 73 9.00 -7.81 -3.08
CA ARG A 73 9.39 -6.79 -2.10
C ARG A 73 8.24 -6.43 -1.17
N ILE A 74 7.05 -6.19 -1.73
CA ILE A 74 5.83 -5.88 -0.99
C ILE A 74 5.49 -7.01 0.00
N ASN A 75 5.40 -8.24 -0.49
CA ASN A 75 5.05 -9.39 0.34
C ASN A 75 6.10 -9.64 1.44
N HIS A 76 7.37 -9.38 1.15
CA HIS A 76 8.43 -9.47 2.15
C HIS A 76 8.22 -8.43 3.27
N ARG A 77 8.00 -7.15 2.92
CA ARG A 77 7.77 -6.09 3.91
C ARG A 77 6.50 -6.32 4.74
N ILE A 78 5.42 -6.78 4.13
CA ILE A 78 4.19 -7.14 4.85
C ILE A 78 4.46 -8.26 5.85
N ARG A 79 5.22 -9.29 5.46
CA ARG A 79 5.59 -10.39 6.36
C ARG A 79 6.43 -9.90 7.54
N GLN A 80 7.41 -9.03 7.31
CA GLN A 80 8.21 -8.43 8.38
C GLN A 80 7.36 -7.58 9.33
N LEU A 81 6.45 -6.76 8.79
CA LEU A 81 5.52 -5.96 9.58
C LEU A 81 4.64 -6.85 10.46
N LYS A 82 4.04 -7.90 9.90
CA LYS A 82 3.23 -8.86 10.65
C LYS A 82 4.03 -9.52 11.77
N ALA A 83 5.25 -9.98 11.48
CA ALA A 83 6.11 -10.58 12.49
C ALA A 83 6.45 -9.61 13.64
N LEU A 84 6.76 -8.36 13.31
CA LEU A 84 7.05 -7.31 14.30
C LEU A 84 5.83 -7.05 15.20
N LEU A 85 4.64 -6.90 14.61
CA LEU A 85 3.40 -6.67 15.36
C LEU A 85 3.04 -7.86 16.26
N SER A 86 3.22 -9.09 15.76
CA SER A 86 2.99 -10.30 16.56
C SER A 86 3.93 -10.41 17.76
N ALA A 87 5.14 -9.84 17.67
CA ALA A 87 6.08 -9.77 18.77
C ALA A 87 5.81 -8.61 19.75
N GLY A 88 4.69 -7.87 19.58
CA GLY A 88 4.38 -6.67 20.36
C GLY A 88 5.23 -5.45 19.99
N GLY A 89 5.98 -5.52 18.88
CA GLY A 89 6.80 -4.44 18.38
C GLY A 89 5.98 -3.26 17.88
N GLN A 90 6.60 -2.08 17.90
CA GLN A 90 6.00 -0.82 17.48
C GLN A 90 6.73 -0.30 16.23
N PRO A 91 6.19 -0.52 15.01
CA PRO A 91 6.88 -0.19 13.75
C PRO A 91 7.30 1.28 13.61
N TRP A 92 6.59 2.19 14.26
CA TRP A 92 6.87 3.63 14.27
C TRP A 92 8.00 4.03 15.23
N LYS A 93 8.47 3.12 16.09
CA LYS A 93 9.60 3.36 17.01
C LYS A 93 10.92 2.81 16.49
N SER A 94 10.90 2.01 15.42
CA SER A 94 12.10 1.37 14.84
C SER A 94 12.89 2.29 13.89
N GLY A 95 12.61 3.60 13.91
CA GLY A 95 13.17 4.59 12.98
C GLY A 95 14.26 5.49 13.59
N GLU A 96 14.79 5.15 14.77
CA GLU A 96 16.01 5.76 15.32
C GLU A 96 17.27 5.01 14.86
#